data_AF-A0A0J8VI56-F1
#
_entry.id   AF-A0A0J8VI56-F1
#
_cell.length_a   1.000
_cell.length_b   1.000
_cell.length_c   1.000
_cell.angle_alpha   90.00
_cell.angle_beta   90.00
_cell.angle_gamma   90.00
#
_symmetry.space_group_name_H-M   'P 1'
#
loop_
_entity.id
_entity.type
_entity.pdbx_description
1 polymer ?
#
loop_
_entity_poly.entity_id
_entity_poly.type
_entity_poly.pdbx_seq_one_letter_code
_entity_poly.pdbx_strand_id
1 'polypeptide(L)'
;MRNYNLTKKEGKVVAETQQALYRALFGSVNFPRNLSIFLVGISLFMATLVLHEGWFPTSQSQGMSNYHRWLYDVYVMVSIFIVPLIYLRFRQLEGSVAFRRKWNAYIRAYAQYQFKLKQVVESVDDDRSGQQKLSDSMTRHFLQHPWFQYLMIGVVIYGCIAMYIWVTPFTSSRGSSFWILAWWPINAVIIGMLYYIQFPLMLRWLSIAKIQEQYGILQLKAVRENSVNNMVEKIPN
;
A
#
# COMPACT_ATOMS: atom_id res chain seq x y z
N MET A 1 -27.75 3.09 -6.27
CA MET A 1 -26.57 3.30 -7.17
C MET A 1 -25.89 4.67 -7.04
N ARG A 2 -26.57 5.77 -6.70
CA ARG A 2 -25.99 7.13 -6.60
C ARG A 2 -24.82 7.26 -5.60
N ASN A 3 -24.87 6.55 -4.48
CA ASN A 3 -23.85 6.58 -3.42
C ASN A 3 -22.49 5.98 -3.84
N TYR A 4 -22.48 4.94 -4.68
CA TYR A 4 -21.24 4.34 -5.20
C TYR A 4 -20.54 5.21 -6.27
N ASN A 5 -21.29 6.04 -7.00
CA ASN A 5 -20.71 6.97 -7.96
C ASN A 5 -20.00 8.13 -7.27
N LEU A 6 -20.44 8.52 -6.07
CA LEU A 6 -19.75 9.49 -5.23
C LEU A 6 -18.36 8.94 -4.89
N THR A 7 -18.27 7.80 -4.19
CA THR A 7 -16.97 7.24 -3.75
C THR A 7 -15.98 7.03 -4.90
N LYS A 8 -16.45 6.68 -6.11
CA LYS A 8 -15.60 6.60 -7.31
C LYS A 8 -14.95 7.94 -7.70
N LYS A 9 -15.67 9.06 -7.58
CA LYS A 9 -15.14 10.40 -7.86
C LYS A 9 -14.06 10.78 -6.84
N GLU A 10 -14.33 10.58 -5.55
CA GLU A 10 -13.32 10.91 -4.53
C GLU A 10 -12.10 9.99 -4.60
N GLY A 11 -12.29 8.71 -4.96
CA GLY A 11 -11.20 7.78 -5.23
C GLY A 11 -10.28 8.25 -6.36
N LYS A 12 -10.83 8.86 -7.43
CA LYS A 12 -10.02 9.47 -8.49
C LYS A 12 -9.20 10.66 -7.99
N VAL A 13 -9.80 11.54 -7.17
CA VAL A 13 -9.09 12.68 -6.57
C VAL A 13 -7.93 12.20 -5.68
N VAL A 14 -8.14 11.12 -4.93
CA VAL A 14 -7.06 10.48 -4.15
C VAL A 14 -5.94 9.99 -5.06
N ALA A 15 -6.27 9.31 -6.16
CA ALA A 15 -5.27 8.82 -7.11
C ALA A 15 -4.47 9.98 -7.76
N GLU A 16 -5.13 11.06 -8.17
CA GLU A 16 -4.48 12.24 -8.75
C GLU A 16 -3.55 12.94 -7.76
N THR A 17 -4.01 13.15 -6.53
CA THR A 17 -3.19 13.77 -5.47
C THR A 17 -2.02 12.88 -5.05
N GLN A 18 -2.20 11.55 -5.03
CA GLN A 18 -1.13 10.59 -4.82
C GLN A 18 -0.09 10.66 -5.95
N GLN A 19 -0.50 10.71 -7.22
CA GLN A 19 0.43 10.86 -8.34
C GLN A 19 1.22 12.17 -8.27
N ALA A 20 0.55 13.28 -7.91
CA ALA A 20 1.20 14.57 -7.72
C ALA A 20 2.24 14.53 -6.58
N LEU A 21 1.93 13.81 -5.49
CA LEU A 21 2.85 13.56 -4.38
C LEU A 21 4.04 12.71 -4.83
N TYR A 22 3.82 11.66 -5.61
CA TYR A 22 4.90 10.80 -6.14
C TYR A 22 5.85 11.59 -7.04
N ARG A 23 5.32 12.43 -7.95
CA ARG A 23 6.15 13.35 -8.75
C ARG A 23 6.96 14.29 -7.88
N ALA A 24 6.42 14.75 -6.75
CA ALA A 24 7.14 15.64 -5.85
C ALA A 24 8.24 14.91 -5.04
N LEU A 25 7.99 13.67 -4.63
CA LEU A 25 8.94 12.86 -3.86
C LEU A 25 10.10 12.35 -4.73
N PHE A 26 9.75 11.79 -5.89
CA PHE A 26 10.63 10.96 -6.70
C PHE A 26 10.90 11.53 -8.10
N GLY A 27 10.35 12.71 -8.43
CA GLY A 27 10.45 13.31 -9.77
C GLY A 27 9.54 12.66 -10.82
N SER A 28 9.03 11.45 -10.59
CA SER A 28 8.17 10.72 -11.53
C SER A 28 7.12 9.87 -10.82
N VAL A 29 5.94 9.72 -11.44
CA VAL A 29 4.89 8.79 -10.99
C VAL A 29 5.35 7.34 -11.14
N ASN A 30 6.10 7.06 -12.21
CA ASN A 30 6.54 5.72 -12.56
C ASN A 30 7.83 5.31 -11.86
N PHE A 31 8.41 6.18 -11.01
CA PHE A 31 9.67 5.90 -10.34
C PHE A 31 9.67 4.56 -9.57
N PRO A 32 8.66 4.24 -8.73
CA PRO A 32 8.60 2.95 -8.05
C PRO A 32 8.60 1.75 -9.00
N ARG A 33 7.83 1.85 -10.09
CA ARG A 33 7.75 0.80 -11.11
C ARG A 33 9.08 0.63 -11.83
N ASN A 34 9.67 1.72 -12.30
CA ASN A 34 10.93 1.70 -13.05
C ASN A 34 12.07 1.19 -12.18
N LEU A 35 12.15 1.62 -10.91
CA LEU A 35 13.14 1.13 -9.96
C LEU A 35 12.96 -0.37 -9.71
N SER A 36 11.73 -0.84 -9.51
CA SER A 36 11.46 -2.26 -9.27
C SER A 36 11.89 -3.12 -10.47
N ILE A 37 11.57 -2.69 -11.69
CA ILE A 37 12.01 -3.37 -12.93
C ILE A 37 13.53 -3.37 -13.02
N PHE A 38 14.17 -2.23 -12.74
CA PHE A 38 15.63 -2.10 -12.78
C PHE A 38 16.33 -3.02 -11.77
N LEU A 39 15.85 -3.08 -10.53
CA LEU A 39 16.41 -3.94 -9.47
C LEU A 39 16.27 -5.43 -9.80
N VAL A 40 15.11 -5.83 -10.33
CA VAL A 40 14.90 -7.19 -10.85
C VAL A 40 15.86 -7.46 -12.01
N GLY A 41 15.98 -6.54 -12.96
CA GLY A 41 16.88 -6.64 -14.10
C GLY A 41 18.35 -6.82 -13.69
N ILE A 42 18.83 -6.05 -12.72
CA ILE A 42 20.17 -6.21 -12.15
C ILE A 42 20.33 -7.60 -11.53
N SER A 43 19.35 -8.04 -10.74
CA SER A 43 19.43 -9.34 -10.07
C SER A 43 19.55 -10.48 -11.09
N LEU A 44 18.77 -10.41 -12.16
CA LEU A 44 18.82 -11.38 -13.26
C LEU A 44 20.15 -11.30 -14.03
N PHE A 45 20.64 -10.09 -14.31
CA PHE A 45 21.92 -9.89 -14.97
C PHE A 45 23.09 -10.43 -14.14
N MET A 46 23.11 -10.17 -12.84
CA MET A 46 24.13 -10.73 -11.95
C MET A 46 24.04 -12.26 -11.87
N ALA A 47 22.84 -12.83 -11.91
CA ALA A 47 22.64 -14.26 -11.93
C ALA A 47 23.17 -14.97 -13.20
N THR A 48 23.32 -14.24 -14.32
CA THR A 48 23.93 -14.81 -15.52
C THR A 48 25.46 -14.77 -15.48
N LEU A 49 26.03 -13.81 -14.75
CA LEU A 49 27.47 -13.54 -14.73
C LEU A 49 28.20 -14.20 -13.57
N VAL A 50 27.56 -14.28 -12.39
CA VAL A 50 28.24 -14.65 -11.14
C VAL A 50 27.44 -15.73 -10.43
N LEU A 51 28.10 -16.86 -10.16
CA LEU A 51 27.56 -17.88 -9.26
C LEU A 51 27.61 -17.35 -7.83
N HIS A 52 26.48 -17.45 -7.15
CA HIS A 52 26.26 -16.87 -5.84
C HIS A 52 25.76 -17.94 -4.86
N GLU A 53 26.37 -17.99 -3.68
CA GLU A 53 26.06 -18.99 -2.66
C GLU A 53 24.89 -18.60 -1.76
N GLY A 54 24.55 -17.31 -1.73
CA GLY A 54 23.52 -16.77 -0.85
C GLY A 54 24.09 -16.15 0.42
N TRP A 55 23.57 -14.99 0.81
CA TRP A 55 23.93 -14.24 2.02
C TRP A 55 23.05 -14.61 3.22
N PHE A 56 21.85 -15.12 2.98
CA PHE A 56 20.86 -15.41 4.02
C PHE A 56 20.52 -16.91 4.06
N PRO A 57 20.03 -17.43 5.21
CA PRO A 57 19.67 -18.84 5.35
C PRO A 57 18.68 -19.33 4.29
N THR A 58 17.73 -18.49 3.86
CA THR A 58 16.75 -18.86 2.83
C THR A 58 17.40 -19.03 1.45
N SER A 59 18.34 -18.16 1.05
CA SER A 59 19.10 -18.31 -0.20
C SER A 59 20.04 -19.52 -0.20
N GLN A 60 20.53 -19.90 0.99
CA GLN A 60 21.45 -21.03 1.16
C GLN A 60 20.73 -22.38 1.18
N SER A 61 19.38 -22.38 1.15
CA SER A 61 18.60 -23.61 1.19
C SER A 61 18.86 -24.51 -0.03
N GLN A 62 18.82 -25.83 0.22
CA GLN A 62 18.97 -26.83 -0.83
C GLN A 62 17.78 -26.73 -1.80
N GLY A 63 18.07 -26.57 -3.10
CA GLY A 63 17.05 -26.37 -4.15
C GLY A 63 16.97 -24.95 -4.70
N MET A 64 17.64 -23.96 -4.10
CA MET A 64 17.78 -22.62 -4.67
C MET A 64 18.69 -22.61 -5.90
N SER A 65 18.18 -22.19 -7.05
CA SER A 65 19.02 -21.92 -8.23
C SER A 65 19.74 -20.57 -8.08
N ASN A 66 20.80 -20.35 -8.87
CA ASN A 66 21.55 -19.09 -8.85
C ASN A 66 20.66 -17.84 -9.02
N TYR A 67 19.66 -17.93 -9.91
CA TYR A 67 18.68 -16.86 -10.13
C TYR A 67 17.84 -16.56 -8.88
N HIS A 68 17.41 -17.59 -8.16
CA HIS A 68 16.63 -17.42 -6.94
C HIS A 68 17.43 -16.71 -5.86
N ARG A 69 18.71 -17.08 -5.70
CA ARG A 69 19.61 -16.48 -4.70
C ARG A 69 19.84 -14.99 -4.97
N TRP A 70 20.18 -14.64 -6.21
CA TRP A 70 20.37 -13.23 -6.59
C TRP A 70 19.10 -12.40 -6.43
N LEU A 71 17.96 -12.90 -6.93
CA LEU A 71 16.69 -12.23 -6.78
C LEU A 71 16.35 -11.97 -5.31
N TYR A 72 16.61 -12.94 -4.44
CA TYR A 72 16.32 -12.84 -3.02
C TYR A 72 17.24 -11.87 -2.29
N ASP A 73 18.54 -12.08 -2.42
CA ASP A 73 19.52 -11.38 -1.59
C ASP A 73 19.57 -9.90 -1.91
N VAL A 74 19.48 -9.57 -3.20
CA VAL A 74 19.32 -8.20 -3.66
C VAL A 74 18.01 -7.62 -3.12
N TYR A 75 16.91 -8.37 -3.16
CA TYR A 75 15.63 -7.94 -2.59
C TYR A 75 15.72 -7.63 -1.11
N VAL A 76 16.26 -8.53 -0.29
CA VAL A 76 16.38 -8.32 1.15
C VAL A 76 17.28 -7.13 1.44
N MET A 77 18.48 -7.11 0.86
CA MET A 77 19.44 -6.04 1.09
C MET A 77 18.87 -4.69 0.68
N VAL A 78 18.31 -4.58 -0.53
CA VAL A 78 17.78 -3.31 -1.03
C VAL A 78 16.54 -2.88 -0.26
N SER A 79 15.65 -3.81 0.13
CA SER A 79 14.44 -3.48 0.90
C SER A 79 14.76 -2.90 2.28
N ILE A 80 15.87 -3.31 2.91
CA ILE A 80 16.37 -2.70 4.16
C ILE A 80 16.65 -1.21 3.96
N PHE A 81 17.12 -0.80 2.77
CA PHE A 81 17.47 0.59 2.47
C PHE A 81 16.33 1.40 1.84
N ILE A 82 15.43 0.80 1.05
CA ILE A 82 14.35 1.52 0.37
C ILE A 82 13.48 2.28 1.37
N VAL A 83 13.06 1.63 2.46
CA VAL A 83 12.14 2.24 3.42
C VAL A 83 12.78 3.44 4.15
N PRO A 84 14.00 3.34 4.72
CA PRO A 84 14.73 4.49 5.25
C PRO A 84 14.96 5.60 4.22
N LEU A 85 15.32 5.27 2.97
CA LEU A 85 15.57 6.27 1.93
C LEU A 85 14.30 7.06 1.58
N ILE A 86 13.16 6.38 1.46
CA ILE A 86 11.86 7.05 1.26
C ILE A 86 11.56 7.96 2.46
N TYR A 87 11.78 7.49 3.68
CA TYR A 87 11.58 8.29 4.90
C TYR A 87 12.43 9.55 4.91
N LEU A 88 13.75 9.41 4.72
CA LEU A 88 14.69 10.52 4.73
C LEU A 88 14.35 11.53 3.63
N ARG A 89 14.03 11.06 2.42
CA ARG A 89 13.60 11.91 1.31
C ARG A 89 12.32 12.66 1.64
N PHE A 90 11.34 11.98 2.24
CA PHE A 90 10.11 12.62 2.69
C PHE A 90 10.39 13.72 3.71
N ARG A 91 11.22 13.45 4.73
CA ARG A 91 11.58 14.42 5.77
C ARG A 91 12.34 15.62 5.22
N GLN A 92 13.25 15.39 4.27
CA GLN A 92 13.97 16.45 3.57
C GLN A 92 13.00 17.39 2.84
N LEU A 93 12.00 16.82 2.15
CA LEU A 93 11.02 17.60 1.38
C LEU A 93 9.93 18.22 2.25
N GLU A 94 9.66 17.69 3.44
CA GLU A 94 8.67 18.23 4.40
C GLU A 94 8.95 19.70 4.78
N GLY A 95 10.20 20.16 4.70
CA GLY A 95 10.54 21.58 4.89
C GLY A 95 9.99 22.50 3.80
N SER A 96 9.80 22.00 2.57
CA SER A 96 9.34 22.80 1.43
C SER A 96 7.85 23.12 1.52
N VAL A 97 7.49 24.39 1.31
CA VAL A 97 6.08 24.82 1.23
C VAL A 97 5.35 24.13 0.07
N ALA A 98 6.02 24.01 -1.09
CA ALA A 98 5.43 23.38 -2.27
C ALA A 98 5.11 21.90 -2.04
N PHE A 99 6.00 21.17 -1.36
CA PHE A 99 5.77 19.78 -0.99
C PHE A 99 4.65 19.63 0.04
N ARG A 100 4.68 20.44 1.11
CA ARG A 100 3.64 20.43 2.16
C ARG A 100 2.24 20.66 1.60
N ARG A 101 2.08 21.53 0.60
CA ARG A 101 0.80 21.74 -0.09
C ARG A 101 0.29 20.47 -0.76
N LYS A 102 1.15 19.74 -1.48
CA LYS A 102 0.79 18.48 -2.14
C LYS A 102 0.50 17.37 -1.12
N TRP A 103 1.30 17.29 -0.06
CA TRP A 103 1.07 16.37 1.05
C TRP A 103 -0.27 16.61 1.75
N ASN A 104 -0.58 17.86 2.08
CA ASN A 104 -1.85 18.21 2.70
C ASN A 104 -3.04 17.99 1.76
N ALA A 105 -2.88 18.22 0.45
CA ALA A 105 -3.90 17.91 -0.54
C ALA A 105 -4.21 16.40 -0.58
N TYR A 106 -3.18 15.55 -0.56
CA TYR A 106 -3.33 14.10 -0.47
C TYR A 106 -4.06 13.67 0.81
N ILE A 107 -3.64 14.19 1.98
CA ILE A 107 -4.29 13.89 3.26
C ILE A 107 -5.78 14.27 3.23
N ARG A 108 -6.10 15.49 2.77
CA ARG A 108 -7.49 15.98 2.70
C ARG A 108 -8.34 15.13 1.75
N ALA A 109 -7.83 14.83 0.56
CA ALA A 109 -8.53 13.99 -0.42
C ALA A 109 -8.81 12.60 0.17
N TYR A 110 -7.83 12.00 0.85
CA TYR A 110 -7.99 10.68 1.45
C TYR A 110 -8.98 10.69 2.63
N ALA A 111 -8.92 11.71 3.49
CA ALA A 111 -9.86 11.88 4.60
C ALA A 111 -11.30 12.08 4.09
N GLN A 112 -11.49 12.87 3.02
CA GLN A 112 -12.80 13.05 2.37
C GLN A 112 -13.33 11.76 1.76
N TYR A 113 -12.46 10.99 1.11
CA TYR A 113 -12.81 9.66 0.59
C TYR A 113 -13.25 8.73 1.71
N GLN A 114 -12.49 8.65 2.81
CA GLN A 114 -12.85 7.83 3.99
C GLN A 114 -14.18 8.26 4.61
N PHE A 115 -14.40 9.58 4.74
CA PHE A 115 -15.64 10.14 5.26
C PHE A 115 -16.86 9.75 4.43
N LYS A 116 -16.78 9.91 3.11
CA LYS A 116 -17.87 9.49 2.22
C LYS A 116 -18.04 7.99 2.18
N LEU A 117 -16.95 7.22 2.20
CA LEU A 117 -17.02 5.77 2.26
C LEU A 117 -17.78 5.30 3.51
N LYS A 118 -17.50 5.92 4.67
CA LYS A 118 -18.26 5.64 5.90
C LYS A 118 -19.75 5.91 5.73
N GLN A 119 -20.13 7.08 5.20
CA GLN A 119 -21.53 7.42 4.97
C GLN A 119 -22.22 6.40 4.04
N VAL A 120 -21.54 5.95 2.98
CA VAL A 120 -22.08 4.93 2.07
C VAL A 120 -22.25 3.58 2.75
N VAL A 121 -21.32 3.20 3.64
CA VAL A 121 -21.39 1.94 4.38
C VAL A 121 -22.45 1.98 5.50
N GLU A 122 -22.75 3.14 6.07
CA GLU A 122 -23.80 3.31 7.09
C GLU A 122 -25.20 3.50 6.47
N SER A 123 -25.31 4.05 5.26
CA SER A 123 -26.60 4.35 4.61
C SER A 123 -27.33 3.16 3.96
N VAL A 124 -26.79 1.94 3.99
CA VAL A 124 -27.28 0.80 3.19
C VAL A 124 -27.40 -0.47 4.04
N ASP A 125 -27.93 -0.36 5.25
CA ASP A 125 -27.99 -1.50 6.19
C ASP A 125 -29.11 -2.52 5.89
N ASP A 126 -30.21 -2.13 5.20
CA ASP A 126 -31.40 -3.01 5.09
C ASP A 126 -31.36 -4.09 3.99
N ASP A 127 -30.61 -3.90 2.89
CA ASP A 127 -30.71 -4.78 1.69
C ASP A 127 -29.46 -5.63 1.37
N ARG A 128 -28.52 -5.81 2.31
CA ARG A 128 -27.22 -6.44 2.03
C ARG A 128 -27.13 -7.93 2.34
N SER A 129 -26.44 -8.69 1.48
CA SER A 129 -26.13 -10.10 1.69
C SER A 129 -25.15 -10.30 2.86
N GLY A 130 -25.13 -11.49 3.49
CA GLY A 130 -24.29 -11.75 4.67
C GLY A 130 -22.79 -11.49 4.45
N GLN A 131 -22.29 -11.73 3.24
CA GLN A 131 -20.89 -11.46 2.87
C GLN A 131 -20.61 -9.97 2.70
N GLN A 132 -21.57 -9.18 2.22
CA GLN A 132 -21.48 -7.72 2.18
C GLN A 132 -21.44 -7.15 3.59
N LYS A 133 -22.33 -7.59 4.48
CA LYS A 133 -22.36 -7.19 5.90
C LYS A 133 -21.02 -7.44 6.62
N LEU A 134 -20.36 -8.58 6.35
CA LEU A 134 -19.02 -8.86 6.87
C LEU A 134 -17.96 -7.90 6.32
N SER A 135 -17.96 -7.65 5.00
CA SER A 135 -17.03 -6.70 4.38
C SER A 135 -17.22 -5.27 4.89
N ASP A 136 -18.46 -4.89 5.16
CA ASP A 136 -18.84 -3.59 5.68
C ASP A 136 -18.44 -3.45 7.15
N SER A 137 -18.59 -4.50 7.95
CA SER A 137 -18.12 -4.53 9.34
C SER A 137 -16.61 -4.36 9.44
N MET A 138 -15.85 -5.06 8.59
CA MET A 138 -14.40 -4.90 8.48
C MET A 138 -14.03 -3.48 8.01
N THR A 139 -14.76 -2.95 7.04
CA THR A 139 -14.56 -1.59 6.53
C THR A 139 -14.89 -0.53 7.59
N ARG A 140 -15.96 -0.72 8.38
CA ARG A 140 -16.30 0.15 9.53
C ARG A 140 -15.17 0.16 10.56
N HIS A 141 -14.66 -1.02 10.95
CA HIS A 141 -13.52 -1.11 11.87
C HIS A 141 -12.26 -0.42 11.32
N PHE A 142 -11.96 -0.62 10.03
CA PHE A 142 -10.85 0.04 9.35
C PHE A 142 -10.95 1.56 9.35
N LEU A 143 -12.16 2.10 9.17
CA LEU A 143 -12.40 3.54 9.14
C LEU A 143 -12.44 4.16 10.55
N GLN A 144 -12.82 3.39 11.58
CA GLN A 144 -12.92 3.88 12.95
C GLN A 144 -11.59 3.87 13.69
N HIS A 145 -10.77 2.83 13.48
CA HIS A 145 -9.61 2.57 14.31
C HIS A 145 -8.28 2.73 13.54
N PRO A 146 -7.44 3.74 13.85
CA PRO A 146 -6.15 3.90 13.19
C PRO A 146 -5.18 2.74 13.48
N TRP A 147 -5.27 2.12 14.66
CA TRP A 147 -4.49 0.93 15.01
C TRP A 147 -4.77 -0.25 14.08
N PHE A 148 -6.01 -0.40 13.62
CA PHE A 148 -6.38 -1.47 12.68
C PHE A 148 -5.76 -1.25 11.29
N GLN A 149 -5.58 0.01 10.87
CA GLN A 149 -4.89 0.33 9.62
C GLN A 149 -3.41 -0.03 9.70
N TYR A 150 -2.76 0.22 10.84
CA TYR A 150 -1.38 -0.24 11.09
C TYR A 150 -1.28 -1.76 11.11
N LEU A 151 -2.24 -2.45 11.75
CA LEU A 151 -2.31 -3.91 11.76
C LEU A 151 -2.44 -4.47 10.34
N MET A 152 -3.31 -3.90 9.49
CA MET A 152 -3.44 -4.31 8.09
C MET A 152 -2.14 -4.13 7.30
N ILE A 153 -1.42 -3.01 7.50
CA ILE A 153 -0.10 -2.84 6.89
C ILE A 153 0.86 -3.93 7.39
N GLY A 154 0.87 -4.21 8.68
CA GLY A 154 1.68 -5.28 9.27
C GLY A 154 1.36 -6.66 8.68
N VAL A 155 0.07 -6.98 8.49
CA VAL A 155 -0.38 -8.22 7.84
C VAL A 155 0.06 -8.29 6.39
N VAL A 156 0.01 -7.17 5.64
CA VAL A 156 0.51 -7.14 4.26
C VAL A 156 2.02 -7.35 4.23
N ILE A 157 2.78 -6.69 5.12
CA ILE A 157 4.25 -6.89 5.21
C ILE A 157 4.57 -8.33 5.58
N TYR A 158 3.89 -8.89 6.58
CA TYR A 158 4.05 -10.29 6.97
C TYR A 158 3.66 -11.24 5.82
N GLY A 159 2.57 -10.96 5.12
CA GLY A 159 2.12 -11.71 3.94
C GLY A 159 3.15 -11.65 2.81
N CYS A 160 3.77 -10.50 2.56
CA CYS A 160 4.88 -10.36 1.61
C CYS A 160 6.09 -11.24 2.00
N ILE A 161 6.41 -11.30 3.29
CA ILE A 161 7.50 -12.14 3.82
C ILE A 161 7.11 -13.64 3.77
N ALA A 162 5.86 -13.97 4.10
CA ALA A 162 5.37 -15.35 4.18
C ALA A 162 5.11 -15.96 2.78
N MET A 163 4.52 -15.20 1.86
CA MET A 163 4.35 -15.59 0.45
C MET A 163 5.70 -15.98 -0.15
N TYR A 164 6.78 -15.29 0.26
CA TYR A 164 8.12 -15.61 -0.17
C TYR A 164 8.61 -17.00 0.32
N ILE A 165 8.27 -17.43 1.54
CA ILE A 165 8.57 -18.78 2.07
C ILE A 165 7.82 -19.88 1.28
N TRP A 166 6.64 -19.57 0.77
CA TRP A 166 5.81 -20.53 0.02
C TRP A 166 6.19 -20.62 -1.46
N VAL A 167 6.80 -19.57 -1.98
CA VAL A 167 7.22 -19.46 -3.38
C VAL A 167 8.59 -20.11 -3.62
N THR A 168 9.34 -20.41 -2.56
CA THR A 168 10.52 -21.27 -2.63
C THR A 168 10.11 -22.74 -2.71
N PRO A 169 10.48 -23.49 -3.77
CA PRO A 169 10.09 -24.88 -3.91
C PRO A 169 10.70 -25.71 -2.78
N PHE A 170 9.86 -26.26 -1.91
CA PHE A 170 10.28 -27.30 -0.97
C PHE A 170 10.69 -28.53 -1.77
N THR A 171 11.87 -29.07 -1.47
CA THR A 171 12.35 -30.35 -1.99
C THR A 171 11.52 -31.49 -1.38
N SER A 172 10.26 -31.64 -1.79
CA SER A 172 9.46 -32.81 -1.45
C SER A 172 9.01 -33.55 -2.71
N SER A 173 9.70 -34.67 -2.92
CA SER A 173 9.29 -35.93 -3.56
C SER A 173 8.67 -35.98 -4.97
N ARG A 174 8.44 -34.87 -5.69
CA ARG A 174 8.02 -34.94 -7.10
C ARG A 174 9.06 -34.32 -8.02
N GLY A 175 9.85 -35.18 -8.64
CA GLY A 175 10.91 -34.82 -9.57
C GLY A 175 10.40 -33.94 -10.72
N SER A 176 11.01 -32.77 -10.87
CA SER A 176 11.91 -32.52 -12.00
C SER A 176 12.68 -31.22 -11.75
N SER A 177 13.98 -31.24 -12.05
CA SER A 177 14.86 -30.07 -12.07
C SER A 177 14.31 -28.93 -12.96
N PHE A 178 13.44 -29.27 -13.93
CA PHE A 178 12.80 -28.34 -14.86
C PHE A 178 11.82 -27.38 -14.19
N TRP A 179 11.02 -27.83 -13.21
CA TRP A 179 10.06 -26.96 -12.55
C TRP A 179 10.73 -25.86 -11.72
N ILE A 180 11.85 -26.16 -11.06
CA ILE A 180 12.64 -25.18 -10.30
C ILE A 180 13.36 -24.20 -11.25
N LEU A 181 13.85 -24.69 -12.40
CA LEU A 181 14.47 -23.86 -13.44
C LEU A 181 13.48 -22.97 -14.21
N ALA A 182 12.21 -23.35 -14.31
CA ALA A 182 11.17 -22.57 -14.98
C ALA A 182 10.43 -21.59 -14.06
N TRP A 183 10.67 -21.64 -12.74
CA TRP A 183 9.90 -20.88 -11.74
C TRP A 183 10.50 -19.50 -11.39
N TRP A 184 11.79 -19.28 -11.67
CA TRP A 184 12.44 -17.99 -11.40
C TRP A 184 11.79 -16.78 -12.09
N PRO A 185 11.16 -16.85 -13.29
CA PRO A 185 10.48 -15.71 -13.90
C PRO A 185 9.25 -15.27 -13.09
N ILE A 186 8.50 -16.22 -12.54
CA ILE A 186 7.36 -15.93 -11.67
C ILE A 186 7.86 -15.23 -10.40
N ASN A 187 8.97 -15.71 -9.85
CA ASN A 187 9.60 -15.11 -8.67
C ASN A 187 10.12 -13.70 -8.94
N ALA A 188 10.69 -13.46 -10.12
CA ALA A 188 11.10 -12.14 -10.56
C ALA A 188 9.91 -11.16 -10.63
N VAL A 189 8.76 -11.62 -11.13
CA VAL A 189 7.52 -10.82 -11.17
C VAL A 189 7.01 -10.52 -9.76
N ILE A 190 6.96 -11.54 -8.89
CA ILE A 190 6.53 -11.38 -7.49
C ILE A 190 7.45 -10.39 -6.77
N ILE A 191 8.77 -10.58 -6.86
CA ILE A 191 9.77 -9.68 -6.24
C ILE A 191 9.66 -8.27 -6.80
N GLY A 192 9.41 -8.11 -8.10
CA GLY A 192 9.11 -6.81 -8.70
C GLY A 192 7.88 -6.13 -8.07
N MET A 193 6.80 -6.88 -7.83
CA MET A 193 5.63 -6.37 -7.11
C MET A 193 5.94 -6.04 -5.65
N LEU A 194 6.76 -6.87 -4.98
CA LEU A 194 7.19 -6.66 -3.60
C LEU A 194 8.06 -5.41 -3.44
N TYR A 195 8.92 -5.09 -4.40
CA TYR A 195 9.61 -3.79 -4.42
C TYR A 195 8.63 -2.65 -4.61
N TYR A 196 7.71 -2.78 -5.56
CA TYR A 196 6.75 -1.72 -5.89
C TYR A 196 5.83 -1.38 -4.71
N ILE A 197 5.32 -2.39 -3.99
CA ILE A 197 4.33 -2.20 -2.92
C ILE A 197 4.90 -1.48 -1.69
N GLN A 198 6.21 -1.50 -1.48
CA GLN A 198 6.86 -0.77 -0.38
C GLN A 198 6.59 0.74 -0.42
N PHE A 199 6.51 1.32 -1.62
CA PHE A 199 6.28 2.76 -1.82
C PHE A 199 4.89 3.23 -1.34
N PRO A 200 3.76 2.69 -1.85
CA PRO A 200 2.44 3.07 -1.36
C PRO A 200 2.24 2.67 0.10
N LEU A 201 2.79 1.55 0.58
CA LEU A 201 2.69 1.16 1.99
C LEU A 201 3.39 2.16 2.91
N MET A 202 4.59 2.61 2.54
CA MET A 202 5.32 3.62 3.32
C MET A 202 4.58 4.96 3.36
N LEU A 203 4.04 5.41 2.23
CA LEU A 203 3.24 6.63 2.21
C LEU A 203 1.95 6.50 3.00
N ARG A 204 1.32 5.32 2.95
CA ARG A 204 0.16 5.05 3.79
C ARG A 204 0.54 5.12 5.27
N TRP A 205 1.60 4.44 5.68
CA TRP A 205 2.12 4.46 7.04
C TRP A 205 2.33 5.89 7.57
N LEU A 206 3.01 6.75 6.79
CA LEU A 206 3.25 8.16 7.13
C LEU A 206 1.97 9.01 7.18
N SER A 207 0.91 8.60 6.48
CA SER A 207 -0.32 9.38 6.32
C SER A 207 -1.40 9.07 7.35
N ILE A 208 -1.40 7.87 7.97
CA ILE A 208 -2.53 7.38 8.79
C ILE A 208 -2.93 8.39 9.88
N ALA A 209 -1.98 8.84 10.70
CA ALA A 209 -2.27 9.76 11.80
C ALA A 209 -2.85 11.10 11.31
N LYS A 210 -2.23 11.70 10.28
CA LYS A 210 -2.67 12.99 9.71
C LYS A 210 -4.02 12.89 9.00
N ILE A 211 -4.32 11.75 8.37
CA ILE A 211 -5.62 11.49 7.75
C ILE A 211 -6.69 11.37 8.83
N GLN A 212 -6.42 10.65 9.93
CA GLN A 212 -7.38 10.51 11.02
C GLN A 212 -7.70 11.86 11.68
N GLU A 213 -6.70 12.72 11.85
CA GLU A 213 -6.90 14.09 12.35
C GLU A 213 -7.82 14.90 11.43
N GLN A 214 -7.53 14.93 10.12
CA GLN A 214 -8.37 15.64 9.15
C GLN A 214 -9.78 15.04 9.06
N TYR A 215 -9.90 13.73 9.19
CA TYR A 215 -11.17 13.04 9.24
C TYR A 215 -12.00 13.43 10.47
N GLY A 216 -11.39 13.54 11.65
CA GLY A 216 -12.07 14.04 12.86
C GLY A 216 -12.60 15.47 12.69
N ILE A 217 -11.84 16.35 12.02
CA ILE A 217 -12.30 17.71 11.69
C ILE A 217 -13.53 17.67 10.77
N LEU A 218 -13.57 16.77 9.78
CA LEU A 218 -14.72 16.60 8.89
C LEU A 218 -15.96 16.12 9.65
N GLN A 219 -15.80 15.20 10.60
CA GLN A 219 -16.91 14.74 11.45
C GLN A 219 -17.49 15.88 12.31
N LEU A 220 -16.63 16.68 12.95
CA LEU A 220 -17.07 17.82 13.76
C LEU A 220 -17.82 18.87 12.93
N LYS A 221 -17.36 19.13 11.70
CA LYS A 221 -18.06 20.03 10.76
C LYS A 221 -19.44 19.50 10.37
N ALA A 222 -19.55 18.22 10.04
CA ALA A 222 -20.82 17.61 9.68
C ALA A 222 -21.83 17.62 10.84
N VAL A 223 -21.37 17.37 12.07
CA VAL A 223 -22.23 17.47 13.27
C VAL A 223 -22.71 18.91 13.47
N ARG A 224 -21.83 19.89 13.32
CA ARG A 224 -22.19 21.31 13.43
C ARG A 224 -23.21 21.71 12.37
N GLU A 225 -22.99 21.36 11.10
CA GLU A 225 -23.91 21.67 10.00
C GLU A 225 -25.29 21.04 10.23
N ASN A 226 -25.35 19.78 10.66
CA ASN A 226 -26.61 19.12 11.02
C ASN A 226 -27.31 19.81 12.21
N SER A 227 -26.55 20.24 13.22
CA SER A 227 -27.13 20.94 14.37
C SER A 227 -27.73 22.30 14.00
N VAL A 228 -27.07 23.04 13.09
CA VAL A 228 -27.56 24.32 12.57
C VAL A 228 -28.82 24.11 11.73
N ASN A 229 -28.80 23.14 10.81
CA ASN A 229 -29.97 22.84 9.97
C ASN A 229 -31.20 22.43 10.81
N ASN A 230 -31.00 21.57 11.82
CA ASN A 230 -32.07 21.17 12.73
C ASN A 230 -32.58 22.32 13.63
N MET A 231 -31.77 23.34 13.90
CA MET A 231 -32.22 24.55 14.58
C MET A 231 -33.03 25.45 13.65
N VAL A 232 -32.61 25.61 12.39
CA VAL A 232 -33.33 26.41 11.39
C VAL A 232 -34.69 25.82 11.05
N GLU A 233 -34.82 24.48 10.92
CA GLU A 233 -36.11 23.82 10.68
C GLU A 233 -37.08 23.90 11.88
N LYS A 234 -36.58 24.18 13.09
CA LYS A 234 -37.40 24.29 14.31
C LYS A 234 -37.85 25.70 14.64
N ILE A 235 -37.49 26.71 13.84
CA ILE A 235 -38.01 28.07 13.99
C ILE A 235 -39.34 28.12 13.23
N PRO A 236 -40.51 28.19 13.91
CA PRO A 236 -41.77 28.40 13.22
C PRO A 236 -41.76 29.78 12.54
N ASN A 237 -42.28 29.84 11.31
CA ASN A 237 -42.51 31.08 10.58
C ASN A 237 -43.36 32.09 11.36
#